data_AF-A0A4V2JAH7-F1
#
_entry.id   AF-A0A4V2JAH7-F1
#
_cell.length_a   1.000
_cell.length_b   1.000
_cell.length_c   1.000
_cell.angle_alpha   90.00
_cell.angle_beta   90.00
_cell.angle_gamma   90.00
#
_symmetry.space_group_name_H-M   'P 1'
#
loop_
_entity.id
_entity.type
_entity.pdbx_description
1 polymer ?
#
loop_
_entity_poly.entity_id
_entity_poly.type
_entity_poly.pdbx_seq_one_letter_code
_entity_poly.pdbx_strand_id
1 'polypeptide(L)'
;MEQQKLPNATIALILSIVSFIACCCSMGIGGLLFSGIALFLVNKDTKLYQENPELYSNFSQLKTAKTIAIIGLVLGVIAFALSIFQIISAGGWEAYMEQQQEAMEQLGLGS
;
A
#
# COMPACT_ATOMS: atom_id res chain seq x y z
N MET A 1 22.81 2.41 29.43
CA MET A 1 22.59 1.60 28.21
C MET A 1 22.08 2.55 27.14
N GLU A 2 22.70 2.59 25.97
CA GLU A 2 22.23 3.43 24.86
C GLU A 2 21.00 2.76 24.23
N GLN A 3 19.87 3.46 24.15
CA GLN A 3 18.67 2.93 23.52
C GLN A 3 18.89 2.82 22.00
N GLN A 4 18.69 1.65 21.43
CA GLN A 4 18.77 1.42 19.99
C GLN A 4 17.47 1.81 19.29
N LYS A 5 17.53 2.21 18.02
CA LYS A 5 16.33 2.47 17.22
C LYS A 5 15.72 1.15 16.75
N LEU A 6 14.40 1.07 16.70
CA LEU A 6 13.69 -0.08 16.12
C LEU A 6 14.06 -0.23 14.64
N PRO A 7 14.55 -1.41 14.21
CA PRO A 7 15.12 -1.60 12.87
C PRO A 7 14.07 -1.49 11.76
N ASN A 8 12.81 -1.88 12.02
CA ASN A 8 11.77 -1.89 11.00
C ASN A 8 10.91 -0.61 11.01
N ALA A 9 11.08 0.31 11.97
CA ALA A 9 10.30 1.54 12.03
C ALA A 9 10.48 2.43 10.78
N THR A 10 11.72 2.59 10.30
CA THR A 10 12.02 3.37 9.08
C THR A 10 11.54 2.64 7.82
N ILE A 11 11.77 1.32 7.75
CA ILE A 11 11.37 0.49 6.60
C ILE A 11 9.85 0.49 6.45
N ALA A 12 9.12 0.31 7.54
CA ALA A 12 7.66 0.36 7.54
C ALA A 12 7.13 1.71 7.04
N LEU A 13 7.75 2.82 7.46
CA LEU A 13 7.35 4.16 7.03
C LEU A 13 7.59 4.37 5.54
N ILE A 14 8.72 3.92 5.00
CA ILE A 14 9.02 3.96 3.56
C ILE A 14 8.06 3.06 2.78
N LEU A 15 7.84 1.81 3.21
CA LEU A 15 6.90 0.89 2.58
C LEU A 15 5.48 1.48 2.52
N SER A 16 5.08 2.19 3.58
CA SER A 16 3.78 2.85 3.65
C SER A 16 3.64 3.94 2.59
N ILE A 17 4.67 4.77 2.39
CA ILE A 17 4.66 5.83 1.37
C ILE A 17 4.69 5.22 -0.04
N VAL A 18 5.52 4.20 -0.25
CA VAL A 18 5.61 3.49 -1.53
C VAL A 18 4.27 2.83 -1.88
N SER A 19 3.49 2.36 -0.90
CA SER A 19 2.17 1.77 -1.15
C SER A 19 1.19 2.73 -1.82
N PHE A 20 1.26 4.04 -1.55
CA PHE A 20 0.43 5.04 -2.22
C PHE A 20 0.78 5.20 -3.70
N ILE A 21 2.09 5.20 -4.02
CA ILE A 21 2.56 5.28 -5.41
C ILE A 21 2.19 3.99 -6.16
N ALA A 22 2.39 2.84 -5.52
CA ALA A 22 2.02 1.54 -6.06
C ALA A 22 0.52 1.42 -6.30
N CYS A 23 -0.33 2.04 -5.46
CA CYS A 23 -1.78 2.03 -5.63
C CYS A 23 -2.23 2.61 -6.99
N CYS A 24 -1.63 3.72 -7.44
CA CYS A 24 -1.96 4.33 -8.74
C CYS A 24 -1.44 3.53 -9.94
N CYS A 25 -0.27 2.91 -9.83
CA CYS A 25 0.36 2.25 -10.99
C CYS A 25 -0.04 0.79 -11.20
N SER A 26 -0.75 0.15 -10.27
CA SER A 26 -1.01 -1.30 -10.29
C SER A 26 -2.48 -1.69 -10.07
N MET A 27 -3.41 -0.80 -10.42
CA MET A 27 -4.87 -1.03 -10.26
C MET A 27 -5.26 -1.39 -8.82
N GLY A 28 -4.56 -0.82 -7.83
CA GLY A 28 -4.80 -1.03 -6.40
C GLY A 28 -4.15 -2.29 -5.78
N ILE A 29 -3.67 -3.24 -6.57
CA ILE A 29 -3.14 -4.53 -6.06
C ILE A 29 -1.81 -4.34 -5.33
N GLY A 30 -0.89 -3.55 -5.90
CA GLY A 30 0.41 -3.27 -5.29
C GLY A 30 0.29 -2.48 -3.99
N GLY A 31 -0.72 -1.61 -3.88
CA GLY A 31 -1.04 -0.90 -2.64
C GLY A 31 -1.39 -1.89 -1.52
N LEU A 32 -2.33 -2.80 -1.78
CA LEU A 32 -2.76 -3.84 -0.83
C LEU A 32 -1.60 -4.72 -0.32
N LEU A 33 -0.74 -5.19 -1.23
CA LEU A 33 0.42 -6.02 -0.86
C LEU A 33 1.44 -5.25 -0.01
N PHE A 34 1.84 -4.05 -0.44
CA PHE A 34 2.83 -3.26 0.27
C PHE A 34 2.32 -2.80 1.64
N SER A 35 1.06 -2.36 1.75
CA SER A 35 0.44 -2.00 3.03
C SER A 35 0.35 -3.20 3.99
N GLY A 36 0.05 -4.40 3.46
CA GLY A 36 0.04 -5.64 4.24
C GLY A 36 1.41 -6.02 4.80
N ILE A 37 2.46 -5.93 3.97
CA ILE A 37 3.85 -6.20 4.40
C ILE A 37 4.29 -5.16 5.45
N ALA A 38 3.98 -3.87 5.25
CA ALA A 38 4.26 -2.84 6.25
C ALA A 38 3.62 -3.15 7.61
N LEU A 39 2.34 -3.55 7.62
CA LEU A 39 1.64 -3.93 8.84
C LEU A 39 2.29 -5.13 9.54
N PHE A 40 2.76 -6.11 8.77
CA PHE A 40 3.49 -7.27 9.31
C PHE A 40 4.80 -6.87 10.00
N LEU A 41 5.62 -6.02 9.36
CA LEU A 41 6.87 -5.51 9.95
C LEU A 41 6.60 -4.70 11.23
N VAL A 42 5.59 -3.83 11.22
CA VAL A 42 5.20 -3.03 12.39
C VAL A 42 4.75 -3.92 13.56
N ASN A 43 3.98 -4.97 13.29
CA ASN A 43 3.54 -5.90 14.33
C ASN A 43 4.73 -6.67 14.92
N LYS A 44 5.72 -7.05 14.10
CA LYS A 44 6.95 -7.70 14.57
C LYS A 44 7.75 -6.77 15.49
N ASP A 45 7.96 -5.51 15.10
CA ASP A 45 8.67 -4.53 15.93
C ASP A 45 7.90 -4.15 17.20
N THR A 46 6.57 -4.14 17.14
CA THR A 46 5.73 -3.91 18.33
C THR A 46 5.95 -5.01 19.37
N LYS A 47 6.05 -6.27 18.93
CA LYS A 47 6.38 -7.40 19.84
C LYS A 47 7.79 -7.27 20.40
N LEU A 48 8.77 -6.94 19.56
CA LEU A 48 10.16 -6.76 19.98
C LEU A 48 10.30 -5.65 21.04
N TYR A 49 9.55 -4.55 20.87
CA TYR A 49 9.47 -3.47 21.85
C TYR A 49 8.81 -3.92 23.17
N GLN A 50 7.78 -4.76 23.12
CA GLN A 50 7.12 -5.29 24.31
C GLN A 50 8.02 -6.25 25.12
N GLU A 51 8.88 -7.01 24.43
CA GLU A 51 9.84 -7.91 25.07
C GLU A 51 10.96 -7.14 25.78
N ASN A 52 11.43 -6.01 25.21
CA ASN A 52 12.54 -5.23 25.77
C ASN A 52 12.34 -3.71 25.62
N PRO A 53 11.40 -3.10 26.36
CA PRO A 53 11.05 -1.68 26.19
C PRO A 53 12.17 -0.71 26.58
N GLU A 54 13.09 -1.12 27.45
CA GLU A 54 14.24 -0.31 27.90
C GLU A 54 15.37 -0.24 26.86
N LEU A 55 15.39 -1.17 25.90
CA LEU A 55 16.45 -1.27 24.90
C LEU A 55 16.16 -0.41 23.65
N TYR A 56 14.90 -0.02 23.45
CA TYR A 56 14.44 0.58 22.19
C TYR A 56 13.90 1.99 22.35
N SER A 57 14.39 2.90 21.52
CA SER A 57 13.86 4.26 21.33
C SER A 57 12.96 4.31 20.08
N ASN A 58 12.35 5.46 19.77
CA ASN A 58 11.56 5.70 18.55
C ASN A 58 10.21 4.94 18.38
N PHE A 59 9.66 4.34 19.43
CA PHE A 59 8.34 3.69 19.38
C PHE A 59 7.21 4.60 18.87
N SER A 60 7.30 5.92 19.10
CA SER A 60 6.38 6.91 18.54
C SER A 60 6.32 6.86 17.00
N GLN A 61 7.47 6.72 16.33
CA GLN A 61 7.55 6.61 14.88
C GLN A 61 6.98 5.28 14.37
N LEU A 62 7.16 4.19 15.13
CA LEU A 62 6.52 2.91 14.83
C LEU A 62 4.99 3.02 14.89
N LYS A 63 4.43 3.70 15.90
CA LYS A 63 2.98 3.96 15.99
C LYS A 63 2.47 4.79 14.82
N THR A 64 3.22 5.81 14.41
CA THR A 64 2.89 6.62 13.23
C THR A 64 2.88 5.74 11.97
N ALA A 65 3.93 4.94 11.76
CA ALA A 65 3.99 4.00 10.63
C ALA A 65 2.83 3.00 10.65
N LYS A 66 2.43 2.49 11.83
CA LYS A 66 1.25 1.62 11.98
C LYS A 66 -0.01 2.29 11.48
N THR A 67 -0.23 3.53 11.91
CA THR A 67 -1.42 4.31 11.57
C THR A 67 -1.48 4.57 10.07
N ILE A 68 -0.37 5.00 9.47
CA ILE A 68 -0.28 5.25 8.03
C ILE A 68 -0.48 3.95 7.24
N ALA A 69 0.10 2.83 7.67
CA ALA A 69 -0.07 1.54 7.00
C ALA A 69 -1.54 1.07 7.01
N ILE A 70 -2.27 1.28 8.11
CA ILE A 70 -3.71 0.97 8.19
C ILE A 70 -4.49 1.87 7.24
N ILE A 71 -4.21 3.18 7.22
CA ILE A 71 -4.88 4.12 6.30
C ILE A 71 -4.62 3.70 4.84
N GLY A 72 -3.37 3.37 4.50
CA GLY A 72 -2.99 2.89 3.17
C GLY A 72 -3.70 1.59 2.78
N LEU A 73 -3.83 0.65 3.71
CA LEU A 73 -4.57 -0.59 3.50
C LEU A 73 -6.06 -0.30 3.20
N VAL A 74 -6.70 0.55 4.01
CA VAL A 74 -8.12 0.91 3.83
C VAL A 74 -8.33 1.60 2.49
N LEU A 75 -7.47 2.56 2.12
CA LEU A 75 -7.53 3.23 0.83
C LEU A 75 -7.27 2.27 -0.33
N GLY A 76 -6.33 1.33 -0.19
CA GLY A 76 -6.06 0.29 -1.18
C GLY A 76 -7.26 -0.63 -1.40
N VAL A 77 -7.95 -1.04 -0.33
CA VAL A 77 -9.19 -1.83 -0.42
C VAL A 77 -10.30 -1.06 -1.13
N ILE A 78 -10.49 0.22 -0.80
CA ILE A 78 -11.50 1.07 -1.47
C ILE A 78 -11.16 1.23 -2.95
N ALA A 79 -9.91 1.53 -3.28
CA ALA A 79 -9.46 1.67 -4.67
C ALA A 79 -9.64 0.38 -5.47
N PHE A 80 -9.35 -0.78 -4.86
CA PHE A 80 -9.55 -2.09 -5.47
C PHE A 80 -11.04 -2.43 -5.67
N ALA A 81 -11.90 -2.08 -4.71
CA ALA A 81 -13.34 -2.25 -4.86
C ALA A 81 -13.91 -1.34 -5.98
N LEU A 82 -13.44 -0.10 -6.06
CA LEU A 82 -13.82 0.83 -7.12
C LEU A 82 -13.33 0.37 -8.50
N SER A 83 -12.11 -0.16 -8.60
CA SER A 83 -11.59 -0.69 -9.88
C SER A 83 -12.40 -1.89 -10.37
N ILE A 84 -12.78 -2.81 -9.48
CA ILE A 84 -13.70 -3.92 -9.80
C ILE A 84 -15.07 -3.37 -10.24
N PHE A 85 -15.63 -2.41 -9.51
CA PHE A 85 -16.92 -1.82 -9.84
C PHE A 85 -16.89 -1.17 -11.23
N GLN A 86 -15.84 -0.42 -11.55
CA GLN A 86 -15.63 0.19 -12.87
C GLN A 86 -15.64 -0.88 -13.97
N ILE A 87 -14.87 -1.96 -13.80
CA ILE A 87 -14.79 -3.06 -14.78
C ILE A 87 -16.16 -3.72 -15.00
N ILE A 88 -16.92 -3.97 -13.93
CA ILE A 88 -18.25 -4.57 -14.03
C ILE A 88 -19.23 -3.60 -14.71
N SER A 89 -19.18 -2.31 -14.33
CA SER A 89 -20.06 -1.27 -14.88
C SER A 89 -19.77 -0.95 -16.35
N ALA A 90 -18.52 -1.12 -16.78
CA ALA A 90 -18.10 -0.94 -18.16
C ALA A 90 -18.61 -2.03 -19.10
N GLY A 91 -19.26 -3.08 -18.59
CA GLY A 91 -19.72 -4.23 -19.39
C GLY A 91 -18.80 -5.45 -19.31
N GLY A 92 -17.87 -5.47 -18.34
CA GLY A 92 -16.91 -6.54 -18.17
C GLY A 92 -15.53 -6.19 -18.71
N TRP A 93 -14.60 -7.12 -18.57
CA TRP A 93 -13.21 -6.94 -18.99
C TRP A 93 -13.08 -6.67 -20.50
N GLU A 94 -13.96 -7.27 -21.31
CA GLU A 94 -13.97 -7.12 -22.77
C GLU A 94 -14.31 -5.70 -23.22
N ALA A 95 -15.40 -5.12 -22.70
CA ALA A 95 -15.81 -3.76 -23.05
C ALA A 95 -14.83 -2.68 -22.56
N TYR A 96 -14.16 -2.92 -21.42
CA TYR A 96 -13.08 -2.04 -20.95
C TYR A 96 -11.86 -2.08 -21.88
N MET A 97 -11.49 -3.27 -22.38
CA MET A 97 -10.40 -3.42 -23.34
C MET A 97 -10.73 -2.80 -24.70
N GLU A 98 -11.98 -2.92 -25.15
CA GLU A 98 -12.45 -2.34 -26.40
C GLU A 98 -12.44 -0.80 -26.35
N GLN A 99 -12.95 -0.19 -25.26
CA GLN A 99 -12.85 1.27 -25.06
C GLN A 99 -11.41 1.77 -25.01
N GLN A 100 -10.51 1.02 -24.36
CA GLN A 100 -9.07 1.35 -24.31
C GLN A 100 -8.45 1.30 -25.71
N GLN A 101 -8.81 0.30 -26.50
CA GLN A 101 -8.31 0.11 -27.85
C GLN A 101 -8.82 1.21 -28.80
N GLU A 102 -10.12 1.52 -28.77
CA GLU A 102 -10.71 2.62 -29.57
C GLU A 102 -10.10 3.98 -29.20
N ALA A 103 -9.87 4.25 -27.92
CA ALA A 103 -9.22 5.47 -27.47
C ALA A 103 -7.76 5.58 -27.96
N MET A 104 -7.05 4.45 -28.05
CA MET A 104 -5.68 4.38 -28.55
C MET A 104 -5.61 4.55 -30.08
N GLU A 105 -6.58 4.00 -30.80
CA GLU A 105 -6.75 4.18 -32.24
C GLU A 105 -7.10 5.64 -32.59
N GLN A 106 -7.96 6.29 -31.81
CA GLN A 106 -8.29 7.72 -32.01
C GLN A 106 -7.09 8.65 -31.79
N LEU A 107 -6.14 8.25 -30.93
CA LEU A 107 -4.88 8.99 -30.70
C LEU A 107 -3.81 8.68 -31.75
N GLY A 108 -4.11 7.83 -32.74
CA GLY A 108 -3.19 7.47 -33.83
C GLY A 108 -2.01 6.60 -33.39
N LEU A 109 -2.10 5.94 -32.23
CA LEU A 109 -1.06 5.07 -31.68
C LEU A 109 -1.34 3.57 -31.87
N GLY A 110 -2.54 3.20 -32.34
CA GLY A 110 -2.88 1.84 -32.75
C GLY A 110 -2.64 1.64 -34.25
N SER A 111 -1.67 0.79 -34.61
CA SER A 111 -1.41 0.32 -35.99
C SER A 111 -1.67 -1.16 -36.11
#